data_AF-A0A0F3NS51-F1
#
_entry.id   AF-A0A0F3NS51-F1
#
_cell.length_a   1.000
_cell.length_b   1.000
_cell.length_c   1.000
_cell.angle_alpha   90.00
_cell.angle_beta   90.00
_cell.angle_gamma   90.00
#
_symmetry.space_group_name_H-M   'P 1'
#
loop_
_entity.id
_entity.type
_entity.pdbx_description
1 polymer ?
#
loop_
_entity_poly.entity_id
_entity_poly.type
_entity_poly.pdbx_seq_one_letter_code
_entity_poly.pdbx_strand_id
1 'polypeptide(L)'
;MSMELATANSLPTGFLWYNDKHGHELDGSATNSKLIHATHDHRIEELKEQFNRAQRIALDNPTLENVITAQRLQKQIMEKAHKFATMWQLATLLDYQLINANEPSNSLHRNCIKKNQSRKMILSSKILLKTGD
;
A
#
# COMPACT_ATOMS: atom_id res chain seq x y z
N MET A 1 -52.80 38.41 -1.57
CA MET A 1 -52.31 37.02 -1.63
C MET A 1 -50.79 37.11 -1.69
N SER A 2 -50.15 37.17 -0.53
CA SER A 2 -48.73 37.48 -0.41
C SER A 2 -47.95 36.17 -0.39
N MET A 3 -47.10 35.93 -1.40
CA MET A 3 -46.13 34.83 -1.35
C MET A 3 -44.91 35.34 -0.59
N GLU A 4 -44.70 34.82 0.62
CA GLU A 4 -43.43 34.99 1.32
C GLU A 4 -42.37 34.08 0.68
N LEU A 5 -41.33 34.72 0.13
CA LEU A 5 -40.17 34.05 -0.41
C LEU A 5 -39.25 33.68 0.76
N ALA A 6 -39.49 32.51 1.36
CA ALA A 6 -38.60 31.97 2.38
C ALA A 6 -37.22 31.73 1.76
N THR A 7 -36.27 32.61 2.08
CA THR A 7 -34.84 32.44 1.79
C THR A 7 -34.31 31.38 2.76
N ALA A 8 -34.62 30.11 2.48
CA ALA A 8 -34.04 28.98 3.16
C ALA A 8 -32.65 28.73 2.56
N ASN A 9 -31.63 29.38 3.13
CA ASN A 9 -30.21 29.03 2.95
C ASN A 9 -29.89 27.66 3.62
N SER A 10 -30.74 26.65 3.42
CA SER A 10 -30.48 25.30 3.89
C SER A 10 -29.64 24.58 2.83
N LEU A 11 -28.32 24.65 3.00
CA LEU A 11 -27.39 23.72 2.38
C LEU A 11 -27.90 22.28 2.61
N PRO A 12 -27.86 21.39 1.61
CA PRO A 12 -28.34 20.02 1.79
C PRO A 12 -27.51 19.33 2.87
N THR A 13 -28.19 18.79 3.88
CA THR A 13 -27.59 17.94 4.91
C THR A 13 -27.17 16.60 4.28
N GLY A 14 -26.03 16.61 3.60
CA GLY A 14 -25.35 15.44 3.04
C GLY A 14 -23.89 15.38 3.51
N PHE A 15 -23.18 14.30 3.18
CA PHE A 15 -21.79 14.08 3.59
C PHE A 15 -20.83 15.11 2.96
N LEU A 16 -20.50 16.16 3.72
CA LEU A 16 -19.60 17.26 3.35
C LEU A 16 -18.12 16.92 3.64
N TRP A 17 -17.57 15.95 2.92
CA TRP A 17 -16.13 15.62 2.95
C TRP A 17 -15.19 16.75 2.52
N TYR A 18 -15.72 17.81 1.88
CA TYR A 18 -14.90 18.92 1.36
C TYR A 18 -14.65 20.05 2.38
N ASN A 19 -15.36 20.07 3.51
CA ASN A 19 -15.22 21.12 4.53
C ASN A 19 -14.37 20.69 5.74
N ASP A 20 -13.89 19.45 5.77
CA ASP A 20 -13.04 18.98 6.86
C ASP A 20 -11.63 19.53 6.65
N LYS A 21 -11.34 20.66 7.30
CA LYS A 21 -9.96 21.14 7.42
C LYS A 21 -9.28 20.26 8.47
N HIS A 22 -8.68 19.16 8.02
CA HIS A 22 -7.79 18.35 8.83
C HIS A 22 -6.53 19.15 9.21
N GLY A 23 -6.66 20.03 10.21
CA GLY A 23 -5.54 20.56 10.95
C GLY A 23 -5.05 19.48 11.90
N HIS A 24 -4.32 18.50 11.38
CA HIS A 24 -3.63 17.55 12.24
C HIS A 24 -2.34 18.23 12.73
N GLU A 25 -2.44 18.93 13.87
CA GLU A 25 -1.24 19.27 14.64
C GLU A 25 -0.58 17.95 15.07
N LEU A 26 0.58 17.65 14.48
CA LEU A 26 1.42 16.51 14.89
C LEU A 26 2.25 16.94 16.10
N ASP A 27 1.57 17.22 17.22
CA ASP A 27 2.25 17.53 18.46
C ASP A 27 2.61 16.24 19.22
N GLY A 28 3.92 16.06 19.46
CA GLY A 28 4.45 15.21 20.53
C GLY A 28 4.82 13.76 20.24
N SER A 29 4.71 13.25 19.00
CA SER A 29 4.94 11.81 18.71
C SER A 29 6.39 11.41 18.35
N ALA A 30 7.33 12.37 18.26
CA ALA A 30 8.69 12.06 17.77
C ALA A 30 9.59 11.33 18.78
N THR A 31 9.40 11.54 20.09
CA THR A 31 10.24 10.95 21.15
C THR A 31 9.81 9.54 21.53
N ASN A 32 8.51 9.26 21.56
CA ASN A 32 7.98 7.89 21.76
C ASN A 32 8.22 7.01 20.52
N SER A 33 8.13 7.58 19.31
CA SER A 33 8.40 6.87 18.05
C SER A 33 9.80 6.26 18.01
N LYS A 34 10.87 7.01 18.36
CA LYS A 34 12.25 6.47 18.33
C LYS A 34 12.48 5.28 19.26
N LEU A 35 11.94 5.32 20.47
CA LEU A 35 12.05 4.22 21.44
C LEU A 35 11.26 2.98 20.97
N ILE A 36 10.08 3.21 20.37
CA ILE A 36 9.24 2.16 19.81
C ILE A 36 9.91 1.51 18.58
N HIS A 37 10.52 2.28 17.68
CA HIS A 37 11.23 1.72 16.53
C HIS A 37 12.43 0.85 16.95
N ALA A 38 13.28 1.35 17.86
CA ALA A 38 14.45 0.59 18.33
C ALA A 38 14.06 -0.74 19.00
N THR A 39 12.97 -0.76 19.76
CA THR A 39 12.46 -1.98 20.41
C THR A 39 11.80 -2.95 19.43
N HIS A 40 11.15 -2.46 18.37
CA HIS A 40 10.56 -3.31 17.33
C HIS A 40 11.62 -3.94 16.44
N ASP A 41 12.65 -3.18 16.06
CA ASP A 41 13.76 -3.66 15.25
C ASP A 41 14.52 -4.78 15.98
N HIS A 42 14.79 -4.58 17.28
CA HIS A 42 15.42 -5.60 18.12
C HIS A 42 14.61 -6.91 18.18
N ARG A 43 13.28 -6.82 18.32
CA ARG A 43 12.41 -8.02 18.43
C ARG A 43 12.35 -8.83 17.14
N ILE A 44 12.40 -8.17 15.97
CA ILE A 44 12.41 -8.86 14.67
C ILE A 44 13.75 -9.56 14.46
N GLU A 45 14.85 -8.88 14.80
CA GLU A 45 16.19 -9.45 14.64
C GLU A 45 16.42 -10.61 15.61
N GLU A 46 16.00 -10.47 16.86
CA GLU A 46 16.06 -11.55 17.86
C GLU A 46 15.31 -12.80 17.40
N LEU A 47 14.10 -12.66 16.83
CA LEU A 47 13.32 -13.80 16.35
C LEU A 47 14.02 -14.52 15.19
N LYS A 48 14.64 -13.78 14.27
CA LYS A 48 15.44 -14.36 13.18
C LYS A 48 16.66 -15.09 13.73
N GLU A 49 17.35 -14.50 14.70
CA GLU A 49 18.54 -15.09 15.30
C GLU A 49 18.20 -16.37 16.09
N GLN A 50 17.10 -16.37 16.84
CA GLN A 50 16.56 -17.56 17.52
C GLN A 50 16.24 -18.69 16.52
N PHE A 51 15.61 -18.36 15.39
CA PHE A 51 15.33 -19.34 14.35
C PHE A 51 16.62 -19.89 13.74
N ASN A 52 17.58 -19.04 13.38
CA ASN A 52 18.87 -19.45 12.83
C ASN A 52 19.64 -20.35 13.81
N ARG A 53 19.60 -20.04 15.11
CA ARG A 53 20.18 -20.88 16.17
C ARG A 53 19.49 -22.25 16.24
N ALA A 54 18.17 -22.28 16.28
CA ALA A 54 17.40 -23.53 16.31
C ALA A 54 17.64 -24.39 15.06
N GLN A 55 17.77 -23.77 13.88
CA GLN A 55 18.12 -24.49 12.65
C GLN A 55 19.51 -25.10 12.71
N ARG A 56 20.52 -24.37 13.18
CA ARG A 56 21.89 -24.91 13.34
C ARG A 56 21.91 -26.11 14.29
N ILE A 57 21.24 -25.98 15.45
CA ILE A 57 21.13 -27.07 16.42
C ILE A 57 20.41 -28.29 15.83
N ALA A 58 19.34 -28.08 15.06
CA ALA A 58 18.62 -29.17 14.41
C ALA A 58 19.41 -29.82 13.27
N LEU A 59 20.29 -29.08 12.59
CA LEU A 59 21.18 -29.61 11.56
C LEU A 59 22.36 -30.39 12.16
N ASP A 60 22.94 -29.88 13.25
CA ASP A 60 24.05 -30.53 13.95
C ASP A 60 23.58 -31.77 14.73
N ASN A 61 22.38 -31.71 15.32
CA ASN A 61 21.75 -32.84 16.00
C ASN A 61 20.26 -32.93 15.65
N PRO A 62 19.88 -33.79 14.68
CA PRO A 62 18.51 -33.94 14.20
C PRO A 62 17.65 -34.76 15.19
N THR A 63 17.43 -34.20 16.38
CA THR A 63 16.50 -34.72 17.38
C THR A 63 15.09 -34.15 17.12
N LEU A 64 14.05 -34.96 17.37
CA LEU A 64 12.66 -34.56 17.20
C LEU A 64 12.32 -33.24 17.92
N GLU A 65 12.81 -33.06 19.14
CA GLU A 65 12.60 -31.84 19.92
C GLU A 65 13.21 -30.61 19.24
N ASN A 66 14.44 -30.71 18.73
CA ASN A 66 15.12 -29.62 18.04
C ASN A 66 14.37 -29.23 16.76
N VAL A 67 13.89 -30.21 16.00
CA VAL A 67 13.08 -29.95 14.79
C VAL A 67 11.75 -29.28 15.14
N ILE A 68 11.07 -29.72 16.21
CA ILE A 68 9.82 -29.11 16.67
C ILE A 68 10.04 -27.64 17.10
N THR A 69 11.14 -27.34 17.79
CA THR A 69 11.43 -25.96 18.21
C THR A 69 11.69 -25.05 17.00
N ALA A 70 12.48 -25.49 16.02
CA ALA A 70 12.70 -24.77 14.78
C ALA A 70 11.39 -24.56 13.99
N GLN A 71 10.54 -25.59 13.92
CA GLN A 71 9.24 -25.52 13.24
C GLN A 71 8.29 -24.53 13.94
N ARG A 72 8.28 -24.47 15.28
CA ARG A 72 7.47 -23.50 16.04
C ARG A 72 7.91 -22.07 15.76
N LEU A 73 9.22 -21.81 15.73
CA LEU A 73 9.77 -20.49 15.40
C LEU A 73 9.45 -20.10 13.95
N GLN A 74 9.56 -21.04 13.00
CA GLN A 74 9.15 -20.83 11.61
C GLN A 74 7.66 -20.44 11.50
N LYS A 75 6.78 -21.12 12.24
CA LYS A 75 5.35 -20.80 12.26
C LYS A 75 5.11 -19.36 12.73
N GLN A 76 5.79 -18.91 13.78
CA GLN A 76 5.67 -17.53 14.26
C GLN A 76 6.15 -16.49 13.24
N ILE A 77 7.25 -16.77 12.54
CA ILE A 77 7.75 -15.91 11.45
C ILE A 77 6.71 -15.83 10.32
N MET A 78 6.15 -16.97 9.93
CA MET A 78 5.14 -17.05 8.87
C MET A 78 3.85 -16.30 9.23
N GLU A 79 3.35 -16.42 10.46
CA GLU A 79 2.17 -15.68 10.94
C GLU A 79 2.38 -14.17 10.91
N LYS A 80 3.57 -13.70 11.33
CA LYS A 80 3.94 -12.28 11.26
C LYS A 80 4.04 -11.79 9.81
N ALA A 81 4.68 -12.58 8.94
CA ALA A 81 4.79 -12.27 7.52
C ALA A 81 3.41 -12.23 6.84
N HIS A 82 2.49 -13.10 7.23
CA HIS A 82 1.13 -13.10 6.69
C HIS A 82 0.37 -11.83 7.06
N LYS A 83 0.39 -11.43 8.34
CA LYS A 83 -0.23 -10.16 8.79
C LYS A 83 0.36 -8.94 8.09
N PHE A 84 1.68 -8.97 7.87
CA PHE A 84 2.35 -7.94 7.10
C PHE A 84 1.88 -7.93 5.65
N ALA A 85 1.81 -9.08 4.98
CA ALA A 85 1.36 -9.18 3.59
C ALA A 85 -0.09 -8.67 3.41
N THR A 86 -0.99 -9.00 4.34
CA THR A 86 -2.38 -8.49 4.29
C THR A 86 -2.42 -6.97 4.42
N MET A 87 -1.66 -6.40 5.35
CA MET A 87 -1.59 -4.94 5.47
C MET A 87 -0.86 -4.28 4.31
N TRP A 88 0.15 -4.92 3.75
CA TRP A 88 0.86 -4.45 2.58
C TRP A 88 -0.08 -4.35 1.37
N GLN A 89 -0.89 -5.39 1.14
CA GLN A 89 -1.91 -5.39 0.10
C GLN A 89 -2.94 -4.27 0.33
N LEU A 90 -3.42 -4.11 1.56
CA LEU A 90 -4.37 -3.05 1.90
C LEU A 90 -3.75 -1.65 1.71
N ALA A 91 -2.50 -1.44 2.15
CA ALA A 91 -1.79 -0.19 1.96
C ALA A 91 -1.62 0.13 0.47
N THR A 92 -1.33 -0.87 -0.36
CA THR A 92 -1.25 -0.72 -1.82
C THR A 92 -2.60 -0.30 -2.44
N LEU A 93 -3.73 -0.74 -1.86
CA LEU A 93 -5.06 -0.36 -2.33
C LEU A 93 -5.47 1.06 -1.88
N LEU A 94 -5.07 1.45 -0.67
CA LEU A 94 -5.47 2.72 -0.06
C LEU A 94 -4.56 3.89 -0.45
N ASP A 95 -3.26 3.63 -0.61
CA ASP A 95 -2.29 4.66 -0.95
C ASP A 95 -2.16 4.80 -2.47
N TYR A 96 -2.76 5.86 -3.00
CA TYR A 96 -2.70 6.18 -4.43
C TYR A 96 -1.30 6.57 -4.90
N GLN A 97 -0.35 6.91 -4.01
CA GLN A 97 1.03 7.24 -4.38
C GLN A 97 1.87 5.99 -4.66
N LEU A 98 1.50 4.85 -4.07
CA LEU A 98 2.10 3.54 -4.36
C LEU A 98 1.58 2.98 -5.69
N ILE A 99 0.47 3.51 -6.20
CA ILE A 99 -0.04 3.25 -7.53
C ILE A 99 0.55 4.31 -8.46
N ASN A 100 1.07 3.92 -9.62
CA ASN A 100 1.68 4.87 -10.55
C ASN A 100 0.64 5.94 -10.94
N ALA A 101 0.74 7.15 -10.38
CA ALA A 101 -0.24 8.23 -10.58
C ALA A 101 -0.40 8.62 -12.06
N ASN A 102 0.59 8.26 -12.89
CA ASN A 102 0.61 8.50 -14.32
C ASN A 102 -0.04 7.36 -15.13
N GLU A 103 -0.37 6.22 -14.51
CA GLU A 103 -1.01 5.08 -15.16
C GLU A 103 -2.38 4.79 -14.51
N PRO A 104 -3.48 4.87 -15.27
CA PRO A 104 -4.80 4.72 -14.70
C PRO A 104 -4.97 3.32 -14.10
N SER A 105 -5.47 3.24 -12.86
CA SER A 105 -5.67 1.97 -12.14
C SER A 105 -6.62 1.01 -12.88
N ASN A 106 -7.52 1.54 -13.71
CA ASN A 106 -8.46 0.75 -14.49
C ASN A 106 -7.78 0.08 -15.71
N SER A 107 -7.81 -1.26 -15.74
CA SER A 107 -7.24 -2.07 -16.81
C SER A 107 -7.84 -1.79 -18.20
N LEU A 108 -9.15 -1.50 -18.28
CA LEU A 108 -9.81 -1.08 -19.52
C LEU A 108 -9.25 0.26 -20.00
N HIS A 109 -9.03 1.19 -19.08
CA HIS A 109 -8.49 2.51 -19.40
C HIS A 109 -7.02 2.43 -19.85
N ARG A 110 -6.20 1.57 -19.24
CA ARG A 110 -4.83 1.26 -19.72
C ARG A 110 -4.84 0.75 -21.15
N ASN A 111 -5.73 -0.20 -21.46
CA ASN A 111 -5.84 -0.76 -22.80
C ASN A 111 -6.32 0.27 -23.83
N CYS A 112 -7.25 1.15 -23.45
CA CYS A 112 -7.69 2.26 -24.29
C CYS A 112 -6.57 3.27 -24.57
N ILE A 113 -5.79 3.67 -23.57
CA ILE A 113 -4.63 4.55 -23.76
C ILE A 113 -3.60 3.91 -24.69
N LYS A 114 -3.24 2.64 -24.45
CA LYS A 114 -2.29 1.90 -25.29
C LYS A 114 -2.75 1.85 -26.75
N LYS A 115 -4.02 1.49 -27.00
CA LYS A 115 -4.60 1.48 -28.35
C LYS A 115 -4.56 2.87 -29.00
N ASN A 116 -4.87 3.92 -28.24
CA ASN A 116 -4.84 5.30 -28.76
C ASN A 116 -3.41 5.75 -29.10
N GLN A 117 -2.40 5.39 -28.29
CA GLN A 117 -0.99 5.66 -28.59
C GLN A 117 -0.52 4.91 -29.84
N SER A 118 -0.86 3.62 -29.98
CA SER A 118 -0.54 2.85 -31.19
C SER A 118 -1.18 3.45 -32.44
N ARG A 119 -2.44 3.89 -32.36
CA ARG A 119 -3.11 4.57 -33.48
C ARG A 119 -2.44 5.88 -33.86
N LYS A 120 -2.03 6.70 -32.87
CA LYS A 120 -1.29 7.96 -33.12
C LYS A 120 0.06 7.69 -33.80
N MET A 121 0.83 6.72 -33.31
CA MET A 121 2.10 6.30 -33.93
C MET A 121 1.92 5.88 -35.40
N ILE A 122 0.92 5.04 -35.67
CA ILE A 122 0.60 4.59 -37.03
C ILE A 122 0.20 5.77 -37.93
N LEU A 123 -0.61 6.71 -37.42
CA LEU A 123 -1.00 7.90 -38.18
C LEU A 123 0.22 8.77 -38.51
N SER A 124 1.09 9.03 -37.53
CA SER A 124 2.31 9.81 -37.72
C SER A 124 3.25 9.16 -38.74
N SER A 125 3.45 7.84 -38.68
CA SER A 125 4.24 7.12 -39.68
C SER A 125 3.64 7.21 -41.09
N LYS A 126 2.31 7.12 -41.22
CA LYS A 126 1.63 7.26 -42.52
C LYS A 126 1.74 8.65 -43.12
N ILE A 127 1.76 9.69 -42.27
CA ILE A 127 1.93 11.08 -42.71
C ILE A 127 3.36 11.28 -43.21
N LEU A 128 4.37 10.82 -42.46
CA LEU A 128 5.78 10.94 -42.84
C LEU A 128 6.11 10.20 -44.15
N LEU A 129 5.50 9.04 -44.38
CA LEU A 129 5.67 8.28 -45.64
C LEU A 129 4.98 8.93 -46.84
N LYS A 130 3.98 9.79 -46.62
CA LYS A 130 3.27 10.51 -47.70
C LYS A 130 3.94 11.82 -48.10
N THR A 131 4.84 12.36 -47.28
CA THR A 131 5.54 13.62 -47.52
C THR A 131 6.98 13.42 -48.02
N GLY A 132 7.34 12.20 -48.40
CA GLY A 132 8.70 11.81 -48.83
C GLY A 132 8.88 11.56 -50.33
N ASP A 133 7.87 11.85 -51.15
CA ASP A 133 7.93 11.96 -52.62
C ASP A 133 7.77 13.43 -53.05
#